data_AF-A0A9E1JYQ8-F1
#
_entry.id   AF-A0A9E1JYQ8-F1
#
_cell.length_a   1.000
_cell.length_b   1.000
_cell.length_c   1.000
_cell.angle_alpha   90.00
_cell.angle_beta   90.00
_cell.angle_gamma   90.00
#
_symmetry.space_group_name_H-M   'P 1'
#
loop_
_entity.id
_entity.type
_entity.pdbx_description
1 polymer ?
#
loop_
_entity_poly.entity_id
_entity_poly.type
_entity_poly.pdbx_seq_one_letter_code
_entity_poly.pdbx_strand_id
1 'polypeptide(L)' 'MTDWKSLLIYPEDTLNDAIRLLNKTGKRILLVVNDDNVLQGIVTDGDIRRALIRKLPMDSKIKALMNNNPIKALIP' A
#
# COMPACT_ATOMS: atom_id res chain seq x y z
N MET A 1 -6.37 -11.15 -17.38
CA MET A 1 -6.73 -11.34 -15.97
C MET A 1 -5.74 -10.56 -15.14
N THR A 2 -6.18 -9.67 -14.24
CA THR A 2 -5.23 -8.89 -13.41
C THR A 2 -4.66 -9.82 -12.35
N ASP A 3 -3.34 -10.01 -12.32
CA ASP A 3 -2.68 -10.72 -11.22
C ASP A 3 -2.65 -9.81 -9.99
N TRP A 4 -3.68 -9.92 -9.15
CA TRP A 4 -3.81 -9.09 -7.95
C TRP A 4 -2.68 -9.34 -6.95
N LYS A 5 -2.00 -10.49 -7.00
CA LYS A 5 -0.84 -10.77 -6.14
C LYS A 5 0.35 -9.87 -6.46
N SER A 6 0.41 -9.34 -7.69
CA SER A 6 1.41 -8.32 -8.06
C SER A 6 1.19 -6.96 -7.38
N LEU A 7 0.08 -6.80 -6.65
CA LEU A 7 -0.26 -5.57 -5.93
C LEU A 7 0.00 -5.66 -4.42
N LEU A 8 0.56 -6.79 -3.95
CA LEU A 8 0.85 -7.00 -2.54
C LEU A 8 2.08 -6.20 -2.12
N ILE A 9 1.98 -5.59 -0.95
CA ILE A 9 3.06 -4.89 -0.26
C ILE A 9 2.97 -5.21 1.24
N TYR A 10 4.09 -5.12 1.96
CA TYR A 10 4.18 -5.49 3.36
C TYR A 10 4.31 -4.25 4.27
N PRO A 11 3.88 -4.34 5.55
CA PRO A 11 3.97 -3.25 6.52
C PRO A 11 5.37 -2.64 6.67
N GLU A 12 6.41 -3.45 6.50
CA GLU A 12 7.82 -3.07 6.63
C GLU A 12 8.48 -2.65 5.30
N ASP A 13 7.76 -2.72 4.18
CA ASP A 13 8.21 -2.13 2.93
C ASP A 13 8.24 -0.60 3.06
N THR A 14 8.97 0.04 2.14
CA THR A 14 9.20 1.48 2.19
C THR A 14 8.27 2.27 1.28
N LEU A 15 8.18 3.58 1.51
CA LEU A 15 7.54 4.52 0.59
C LEU A 15 8.09 4.39 -0.84
N ASN A 16 9.40 4.20 -0.98
CA ASN A 16 10.04 4.00 -2.28
C ASN A 16 9.56 2.71 -2.97
N ASP A 17 9.38 1.63 -2.22
CA ASP A 17 8.87 0.35 -2.75
C ASP A 17 7.44 0.51 -3.25
N ALA A 18 6.59 1.20 -2.49
CA ALA A 18 5.22 1.49 -2.90
C ALA A 18 5.15 2.33 -4.18
N ILE A 19 5.98 3.39 -4.29
CA ILE A 19 6.06 4.21 -5.50
C ILE A 19 6.47 3.35 -6.70
N ARG A 20 7.50 2.51 -6.54
CA ARG A 20 7.98 1.61 -7.61
C ARG A 20 6.90 0.63 -8.05
N LEU A 21 6.17 0.04 -7.10
CA LEU A 21 5.16 -0.97 -7.39
C LEU A 21 3.90 -0.37 -8.04
N LEU A 22 3.43 0.78 -7.56
CA LEU A 22 2.35 1.54 -8.21
C LEU A 22 2.70 1.90 -9.66
N ASN A 23 3.92 2.42 -9.88
CA ASN A 23 4.39 2.75 -11.22
C ASN A 23 4.53 1.53 -12.13
N LYS A 24 5.11 0.42 -11.62
CA LYS A 24 5.29 -0.82 -12.37
C LYS A 24 3.97 -1.48 -12.77
N THR A 25 3.00 -1.49 -11.87
CA THR A 25 1.72 -2.18 -12.08
C THR A 25 0.72 -1.32 -12.86
N GLY A 26 0.94 0.00 -12.91
CA GLY A 26 -0.02 0.97 -13.47
C GLY A 26 -1.34 0.99 -12.71
N LYS A 27 -1.41 0.38 -11.52
CA LYS A 27 -2.60 0.37 -10.66
C LYS A 27 -2.47 1.49 -9.63
N ARG A 28 -3.61 2.03 -9.21
CA ARG A 28 -3.70 3.16 -8.27
C ARG A 28 -3.84 2.71 -6.81
N ILE A 29 -3.64 1.42 -6.54
CA ILE A 29 -3.84 0.79 -5.24
C ILE A 29 -2.86 -0.38 -5.04
N LEU A 30 -2.34 -0.49 -3.83
CA LEU A 30 -1.62 -1.65 -3.30
C LEU A 30 -2.37 -2.21 -2.08
N LEU A 31 -2.28 -3.53 -1.91
CA LEU A 31 -2.88 -4.26 -0.80
C LEU A 31 -1.80 -4.54 0.24
N VAL A 32 -1.96 -4.00 1.45
CA VAL A 32 -0.99 -4.24 2.53
C VAL A 32 -1.35 -5.52 3.24
N VAL A 33 -0.47 -6.51 3.23
CA VAL A 33 -0.68 -7.84 3.85
C VAL A 33 0.41 -8.17 4.86
N ASN A 34 0.09 -8.94 5.89
CA ASN A 34 1.12 -9.53 6.76
C ASN A 34 1.72 -10.81 6.13
N ASP A 35 2.65 -11.46 6.83
CA ASP A 35 3.31 -12.68 6.36
C ASP A 35 2.33 -13.86 6.14
N ASP A 36 1.19 -13.86 6.84
CA ASP A 36 0.10 -14.83 6.68
C ASP A 36 -0.86 -14.49 5.50
N ASN A 37 -0.52 -13.50 4.68
CA ASN A 37 -1.36 -12.96 3.58
C ASN A 37 -2.71 -12.37 4.04
N VAL A 38 -2.82 -11.93 5.29
CA VAL A 38 -4.01 -11.27 5.83
C VAL A 38 -3.96 -9.78 5.53
N LEU A 39 -5.01 -9.24 4.88
CA LEU A 39 -5.13 -7.83 4.53
C LEU A 39 -5.18 -6.94 5.78
N GLN A 40 -4.15 -6.11 5.95
CA GLN A 40 -4.00 -5.15 7.03
C GLN A 40 -4.49 -3.74 6.64
N GLY A 41 -4.40 -3.39 5.35
CA GLY A 41 -4.70 -2.04 4.88
C GLY A 41 -4.55 -1.89 3.38
N ILE A 42 -4.65 -0.65 2.90
CA ILE A 42 -4.37 -0.30 1.50
C ILE A 42 -3.47 0.94 1.43
N VAL A 43 -2.77 1.08 0.31
CA VAL A 43 -2.02 2.29 -0.06
C VAL A 43 -2.46 2.72 -1.45
N THR A 44 -2.75 4.01 -1.60
CA THR A 44 -3.13 4.64 -2.88
C THR A 44 -2.18 5.77 -3.24
N ASP A 45 -2.24 6.26 -4.49
CA ASP A 45 -1.52 7.49 -4.89
C ASP A 45 -1.84 8.69 -3.99
N GLY A 46 -3.04 8.71 -3.36
CA GLY A 46 -3.41 9.71 -2.37
C GLY A 46 -2.55 9.65 -1.12
N ASP A 47 -2.25 8.46 -0.63
CA ASP A 47 -1.39 8.25 0.55
C ASP A 47 0.05 8.63 0.24
N ILE A 48 0.54 8.21 -0.94
CA ILE A 48 1.87 8.62 -1.45
C ILE A 48 1.98 10.14 -1.52
N ARG A 49 1.00 10.80 -2.16
CA ARG A 49 0.99 12.26 -2.27
C ARG A 49 0.97 12.94 -0.90
N ARG A 50 0.17 12.45 0.04
CA ARG A 50 0.13 12.99 1.42
C ARG A 50 1.46 12.79 2.15
N ALA A 51 2.13 11.66 1.97
CA ALA A 51 3.43 11.37 2.54
C ALA A 51 4.52 12.34 2.04
N LEU A 52 4.53 12.58 0.72
CA LEU A 52 5.45 13.53 0.09
C LEU A 52 5.21 14.97 0.57
N ILE A 53 3.95 15.41 0.68
CA ILE A 53 3.60 16.72 1.24
C ILE A 53 4.09 16.87 2.68
N ARG A 54 4.02 15.78 3.47
CA ARG A 54 4.55 15.72 4.85
C ARG A 54 6.07 15.55 4.92
N LYS A 55 6.77 15.48 3.78
CA LYS A 55 8.23 15.28 3.67
C LYS A 55 8.71 14.03 4.41
N LEU A 56 7.92 12.96 4.37
CA LEU A 56 8.35 11.69 4.96
C LEU A 56 9.57 11.13 4.20
N PRO A 57 10.58 10.60 4.91
CA PRO A 57 11.72 9.93 4.30
C PRO A 57 11.31 8.79 3.35
N MET A 58 12.10 8.54 2.30
CA MET A 58 11.80 7.49 1.31
C MET A 58 11.83 6.07 1.89
N ASP A 59 12.53 5.87 3.00
CA ASP A 59 12.60 4.63 3.78
C ASP A 59 11.48 4.51 4.84
N SER A 60 10.56 5.47 4.89
CA SER A 60 9.39 5.42 5.78
C SER A 60 8.58 4.16 5.51
N LYS A 61 8.22 3.46 6.59
CA LYS A 61 7.50 2.18 6.53
C LYS A 61 6.05 2.35 6.13
N ILE A 62 5.53 1.41 5.33
CA ILE A 62 4.15 1.42 4.85
C ILE A 62 3.13 1.40 5.99
N LYS A 63 3.43 0.72 7.10
CA LYS A 63 2.58 0.75 8.30
C LYS A 63 2.31 2.16 8.87
N ALA A 64 3.20 3.12 8.62
CA ALA A 64 3.05 4.51 9.07
C ALA A 64 2.29 5.39 8.06
N LEU A 65 2.06 4.87 6.84
CA LEU A 65 1.51 5.58 5.69
C LEU A 65 0.12 5.08 5.32
N MET A 66 -0.12 3.77 5.50
CA MET A 66 -1.31 3.09 5.03
C MET A 66 -2.56 3.57 5.76
N ASN A 67 -3.71 3.41 5.11
CA ASN A 67 -4.98 3.51 5.82
C ASN A 67 -5.22 2.20 6.60
N ASN A 68 -5.08 2.26 7.92
CA ASN A 68 -5.24 1.11 8.83
C ASN A 68 -6.70 0.66 9.01
N ASN A 69 -7.66 1.44 8.51
CA ASN A 69 -9.08 1.10 8.56
C ASN A 69 -9.72 1.22 7.16
N PRO A 70 -9.37 0.33 6.22
CA PRO A 70 -10.03 0.32 4.92
C PRO A 70 -11.51 -0.05 5.10
N ILE A 71 -12.38 0.52 4.27
CA ILE A 71 -13.77 0.07 4.18
C ILE A 71 -13.74 -1.34 3.57
N LYS A 72 -14.21 -2.33 4.33
CA LYS A 72 -14.29 -3.73 3.93
C LYS A 72 -15.74 -4.06 3.65
N ALA A 73 -16.03 -4.70 2.51
CA ALA A 73 -17.34 -5.32 2.31
C ALA A 73 -17.38 -6.60 3.16
N LEU A 74 -18.33 -6.67 4.09
CA LEU A 74 -18.69 -7.94 4.72
C LEU A 74 -19.49 -8.72 3.68
N ILE A 75 -19.02 -9.91 3.32
CA ILE A 75 -19.83 -10.83 2.52
C ILE A 75 -20.89 -11.41 3.48
N PRO A 76 -22.18 -11.42 3.09
CA PRO A 76 -23.25 -12.02 3.90
C PRO A 76 -23.06 -13.52 4.13
#